data_AF-A0A7S0N7V3-F1
#
_entry.id   AF-A0A7S0N7V3-F1
#
_cell.length_a   1.000
_cell.length_b   1.000
_cell.length_c   1.000
_cell.angle_alpha   90.00
_cell.angle_beta   90.00
_cell.angle_gamma   90.00
#
_symmetry.space_group_name_H-M   'P 1'
#
loop_
_entity.id
_entity.type
_entity.pdbx_description
1 polymer ?
#
loop_
_entity_poly.entity_id
_entity_poly.type
_entity_poly.pdbx_seq_one_letter_code
_entity_poly.pdbx_strand_id
1 'polypeptide(L)'
;MQAIARANVAKPAMKAVSLSSRTPSASRFGKVGAKAIAPRSVRMAQTIVAEGTCMQFVKGVDEEVVPEVKLTRSRTGSTGTATFIFKNPAVFDATGEFGEITGLYLVDEEGELSTVDVQAKFLNGKPDRIEARYVMKSTYEWERFMRYMERYAEDNGLGFQS
;
A
#
# COMPACT_ATOMS: atom_id res chain seq x y z
N MET A 1 16.63 -48.73 17.85
CA MET A 1 17.31 -49.21 16.64
C MET A 1 17.98 -48.02 15.98
N GLN A 2 19.31 -48.09 15.84
CA GLN A 2 20.18 -47.04 15.31
C GLN A 2 20.07 -46.95 13.78
N ALA A 3 20.21 -45.74 13.22
CA ALA A 3 20.83 -45.54 11.92
C ALA A 3 21.57 -44.18 11.90
N ILE A 4 22.88 -44.28 11.74
CA ILE A 4 23.87 -43.21 11.70
C ILE A 4 24.42 -43.20 10.26
N ALA A 5 24.46 -42.05 9.59
CA ALA A 5 25.23 -41.83 8.35
C ALA A 5 25.70 -40.37 8.35
N ARG A 6 26.92 -40.09 8.83
CA ARG A 6 28.23 -40.02 8.13
C ARG A 6 28.37 -38.89 7.10
N ALA A 7 29.03 -37.84 7.60
CA ALA A 7 29.99 -36.89 7.03
C ALA A 7 30.42 -36.99 5.56
N ASN A 8 30.67 -35.81 4.96
CA ASN A 8 31.69 -35.63 3.93
C ASN A 8 32.47 -34.31 4.17
N VAL A 9 33.80 -34.37 4.08
CA VAL A 9 34.78 -33.31 4.37
C VAL A 9 35.80 -33.22 3.22
N ALA A 10 36.19 -31.96 2.89
CA ALA A 10 37.43 -31.45 2.24
C ALA A 10 37.66 -31.73 0.72
N LYS A 11 37.72 -30.69 -0.15
CA LYS A 11 38.83 -29.75 -0.54
C LYS A 11 39.91 -30.37 -1.46
N PRO A 12 40.78 -29.60 -2.16
CA PRO A 12 40.67 -28.32 -2.89
C PRO A 12 41.39 -28.37 -4.28
N ALA A 13 41.40 -27.30 -5.09
CA ALA A 13 42.55 -26.95 -5.95
C ALA A 13 42.44 -25.53 -6.55
N MET A 14 43.50 -24.75 -6.32
CA MET A 14 43.81 -23.47 -6.94
C MET A 14 44.58 -23.70 -8.25
N LYS A 15 44.46 -22.80 -9.22
CA LYS A 15 45.50 -22.56 -10.23
C LYS A 15 45.71 -21.07 -10.44
N ALA A 16 46.97 -20.67 -10.31
CA ALA A 16 47.53 -19.37 -10.66
C ALA A 16 47.95 -19.32 -12.13
N VAL A 17 48.14 -18.10 -12.66
CA VAL A 17 48.95 -17.66 -13.82
C VAL A 17 48.44 -16.25 -14.19
N SER A 18 49.21 -15.20 -14.53
CA SER A 18 50.65 -14.87 -14.46
C SER A 18 50.78 -13.34 -14.56
N LEU A 19 51.88 -12.80 -14.04
CA LEU A 19 52.31 -11.41 -14.18
C LEU A 19 52.53 -11.01 -15.65
N SER A 20 52.32 -9.73 -15.96
CA SER A 20 53.23 -8.93 -16.80
C SER A 20 53.06 -7.43 -16.52
N SER A 21 54.19 -6.78 -16.34
CA SER A 21 54.42 -5.39 -15.96
C SER A 21 54.36 -4.43 -17.15
N ARG A 22 54.01 -3.16 -16.89
CA ARG A 22 54.75 -1.95 -17.35
C ARG A 22 54.04 -0.65 -16.93
N THR A 23 54.80 0.21 -16.26
CA THR A 23 54.62 1.66 -16.08
C THR A 23 55.03 2.42 -17.37
N PRO A 24 54.51 3.64 -17.59
CA PRO A 24 55.17 4.90 -17.16
C PRO A 24 54.16 5.95 -16.62
N SER A 25 54.43 6.73 -15.56
CA SER A 25 55.29 7.93 -15.40
C SER A 25 54.83 9.22 -16.13
N ALA A 26 54.72 10.30 -15.33
CA ALA A 26 54.50 11.75 -15.61
C ALA A 26 53.05 12.16 -15.98
N SER A 27 52.46 13.29 -15.57
CA SER A 27 52.96 14.60 -15.15
C SER A 27 51.84 15.45 -14.48
N ARG A 28 52.19 16.15 -13.38
CA ARG A 28 51.90 17.54 -12.95
C ARG A 28 50.50 18.19 -13.10
N PHE A 29 50.05 18.67 -11.93
CA PHE A 29 49.47 20.00 -11.61
C PHE A 29 48.22 20.53 -12.35
N GLY A 30 47.20 20.87 -11.55
CA GLY A 30 46.22 21.91 -11.90
C GLY A 30 44.78 21.64 -11.46
N LYS A 31 44.48 21.73 -10.17
CA LYS A 31 43.10 21.91 -9.68
C LYS A 31 42.73 23.39 -9.85
N VAL A 32 41.74 23.70 -10.69
CA VAL A 32 40.98 24.96 -10.61
C VAL A 32 39.51 24.66 -10.84
N GLY A 33 38.67 25.08 -9.89
CA GLY A 33 37.31 24.62 -9.69
C GLY A 33 36.30 25.08 -10.74
N ALA A 34 35.49 24.14 -11.21
CA ALA A 34 34.20 24.43 -11.81
C ALA A 34 33.14 24.43 -10.68
N LYS A 35 32.62 25.61 -10.34
CA LYS A 35 31.47 25.77 -9.46
C LYS A 35 30.23 25.30 -10.22
N ALA A 36 29.83 24.05 -10.01
CA ALA A 36 28.58 23.52 -10.55
C ALA A 36 27.41 24.27 -9.90
N ILE A 37 26.70 25.07 -10.69
CA ILE A 37 25.36 25.57 -10.33
C ILE A 37 24.44 24.37 -10.55
N ALA A 38 24.14 23.64 -9.48
CA ALA A 38 23.11 22.61 -9.52
C ALA A 38 21.78 23.27 -9.93
N PRO A 39 21.01 22.71 -10.88
CA PRO A 39 19.64 23.13 -11.04
C PRO A 39 18.94 22.88 -9.71
N ARG A 40 18.42 23.96 -9.12
CA ARG A 40 17.55 23.91 -7.94
C ARG A 40 16.39 23.02 -8.33
N SER A 41 16.44 21.75 -7.92
CA SER A 41 15.35 20.80 -8.09
C SER A 41 14.12 21.47 -7.48
N VAL A 42 13.26 21.98 -8.36
CA VAL A 42 11.91 22.35 -7.99
C VAL A 42 11.34 21.02 -7.54
N ARG A 43 11.26 20.82 -6.21
CA ARG A 43 10.48 19.74 -5.63
C ARG A 43 9.08 19.97 -6.14
N MET A 44 8.76 19.27 -7.23
CA MET A 44 7.39 19.12 -7.69
C MET A 44 6.64 18.62 -6.48
N ALA A 45 5.72 19.43 -5.96
CA ALA A 45 4.64 18.90 -5.17
C ALA A 45 3.87 17.99 -6.14
N GLN A 46 4.34 16.75 -6.25
CA GLN A 46 3.59 15.71 -6.92
C GLN A 46 2.40 15.46 -6.02
N THR A 47 1.28 16.10 -6.37
CA THR A 47 -0.02 15.50 -6.11
C THR A 47 0.05 14.13 -6.76
N ILE A 48 0.33 13.12 -5.94
CA ILE A 48 0.23 11.73 -6.36
C ILE A 48 -1.27 11.52 -6.56
N VAL A 49 -1.74 11.72 -7.79
CA VAL A 49 -3.01 11.14 -8.19
C VAL A 49 -2.73 9.65 -8.29
N ALA A 50 -3.20 8.89 -7.31
CA ALA A 50 -3.11 7.44 -7.34
C ALA A 50 -3.82 6.97 -8.63
N GLU A 51 -3.11 6.29 -9.52
CA GLU A 51 -3.69 5.69 -10.75
C GLU A 51 -4.51 4.43 -10.45
N GLY A 52 -5.16 4.37 -9.29
CA GLY A 52 -5.94 3.22 -8.86
C GLY A 52 -6.89 3.59 -7.73
N THR A 53 -7.92 2.76 -7.54
CA THR A 53 -8.85 2.91 -6.42
C THR A 53 -8.29 2.25 -5.17
N CYS A 54 -8.31 2.97 -4.05
CA CYS A 54 -7.83 2.45 -2.77
C CYS A 54 -8.72 2.88 -1.60
N MET A 55 -8.66 2.07 -0.54
CA MET A 55 -9.27 2.37 0.73
C MET A 55 -8.16 2.66 1.73
N GLN A 56 -8.35 3.65 2.60
CA GLN A 56 -7.34 4.08 3.56
C GLN A 56 -7.99 4.29 4.94
N PHE A 57 -7.38 3.74 5.98
CA PHE A 57 -7.74 4.05 7.37
C PHE A 57 -6.93 5.22 7.93
N VAL A 58 -5.74 5.42 7.36
CA VAL A 58 -4.83 6.52 7.63
C VAL A 58 -4.53 7.17 6.28
N LYS A 59 -4.69 8.50 6.17
CA LYS A 59 -4.48 9.19 4.89
C LYS A 59 -3.07 8.95 4.34
N GLY A 60 -3.00 8.53 3.08
CA GLY A 60 -1.77 8.21 2.38
C GLY A 60 -1.23 6.81 2.63
N VAL A 61 -1.95 5.96 3.37
CA VAL A 61 -1.61 4.54 3.58
C VAL A 61 -2.73 3.69 3.01
N ASP A 62 -2.44 3.03 1.90
CA ASP A 62 -3.39 2.15 1.22
C ASP A 62 -3.57 0.85 1.99
N GLU A 63 -4.83 0.46 2.19
CA GLU A 63 -5.19 -0.81 2.80
C GLU A 63 -5.23 -1.91 1.73
N GLU A 64 -4.40 -2.94 1.91
CA GLU A 64 -4.30 -4.09 0.99
C GLU A 64 -5.46 -5.08 1.16
N VAL A 65 -6.09 -5.12 2.33
CA VAL A 65 -7.17 -6.06 2.62
C VAL A 65 -8.46 -5.61 1.95
N VAL A 66 -8.95 -6.43 1.03
CA VAL A 66 -10.26 -6.22 0.39
C VAL A 66 -11.40 -6.52 1.39
N PRO A 67 -12.33 -5.58 1.62
CA PRO A 67 -13.42 -5.77 2.57
C PRO A 67 -14.57 -6.60 2.00
N GLU A 68 -15.33 -7.22 2.90
CA GLU A 68 -16.72 -7.62 2.61
C GLU A 68 -17.60 -6.35 2.63
N VAL A 69 -18.33 -6.12 1.54
CA VAL A 69 -19.19 -4.93 1.39
C VAL A 69 -20.66 -5.34 1.44
N LYS A 70 -21.41 -4.74 2.37
CA LYS A 70 -22.86 -4.89 2.48
C LYS A 70 -23.54 -3.58 2.16
N LEU A 71 -24.39 -3.60 1.13
CA LEU A 71 -25.16 -2.43 0.72
C LEU A 71 -26.61 -2.60 1.15
N THR A 72 -27.14 -1.57 1.82
CA THR A 72 -28.55 -1.49 2.20
C THR A 72 -29.14 -0.18 1.70
N ARG A 73 -30.39 -0.21 1.25
CA ARG A 73 -31.10 0.99 0.80
C ARG A 73 -32.49 1.01 1.40
N SER A 74 -32.92 2.19 1.85
CA SER A 74 -34.28 2.37 2.37
C SER A 74 -35.30 2.07 1.28
N ARG A 75 -36.50 1.59 1.68
CA ARG A 75 -37.57 1.27 0.74
C ARG A 75 -38.03 2.48 -0.07
N THR A 76 -37.91 3.68 0.49
CA THR A 76 -38.21 4.96 -0.16
C THR A 76 -37.08 5.44 -1.07
N GLY A 77 -35.93 4.75 -1.08
CA GLY A 77 -34.77 5.09 -1.90
C GLY A 77 -33.99 6.33 -1.45
N SER A 78 -34.43 6.98 -0.37
CA SER A 78 -33.92 8.27 0.15
C SER A 78 -32.61 8.17 0.90
N THR A 79 -32.25 6.99 1.39
CA THR A 79 -31.02 6.80 2.17
C THR A 79 -30.43 5.43 1.86
N GLY A 80 -29.12 5.40 1.67
CA GLY A 80 -28.34 4.18 1.51
C GLY A 80 -27.30 4.07 2.61
N THR A 81 -26.92 2.84 2.95
CA THR A 81 -25.82 2.57 3.87
C THR A 81 -24.96 1.46 3.29
N ALA A 82 -23.67 1.76 3.13
CA ALA A 82 -22.65 0.77 2.84
C ALA A 82 -21.91 0.43 4.14
N THR A 83 -21.79 -0.87 4.43
CA THR A 83 -21.00 -1.38 5.55
C THR A 83 -19.83 -2.15 4.99
N PHE A 84 -18.63 -1.78 5.39
CA PHE A 84 -17.38 -2.43 5.04
C PHE A 84 -16.89 -3.25 6.23
N ILE A 85 -16.48 -4.49 5.98
CA ILE A 85 -15.95 -5.39 7.01
C ILE A 85 -14.59 -5.89 6.54
N PHE A 86 -13.54 -5.40 7.18
CA PHE A 86 -12.17 -5.81 6.94
C PHE A 86 -11.77 -6.83 7.98
N LYS A 87 -11.48 -8.06 7.56
CA LYS A 87 -11.01 -9.12 8.46
C LYS A 87 -9.50 -9.04 8.56
N ASN A 88 -8.98 -8.96 9.78
CA ASN A 88 -7.54 -8.80 10.04
C ASN A 88 -6.85 -7.74 9.13
N PRO A 89 -7.34 -6.48 9.09
CA PRO A 89 -6.74 -5.44 8.27
C PRO A 89 -5.29 -5.16 8.69
N ALA A 90 -4.46 -4.81 7.70
CA ALA A 90 -3.05 -4.48 7.87
C ALA A 90 -2.86 -3.25 8.78
N VAL A 91 -3.85 -2.35 8.83
CA VAL A 91 -3.79 -1.19 9.73
C VAL A 91 -3.59 -1.56 11.21
N PHE A 92 -3.99 -2.75 11.66
CA PHE A 92 -3.77 -3.15 13.05
C PHE A 92 -2.29 -3.20 13.42
N ASP A 93 -1.44 -3.66 12.50
CA ASP A 93 0.01 -3.73 12.71
C ASP A 93 0.68 -2.36 12.51
N ALA A 94 0.01 -1.44 11.80
CA ALA A 94 0.49 -0.11 11.44
C ALA A 94 0.23 0.98 12.49
N THR A 95 -0.61 0.72 13.50
CA THR A 95 -1.09 1.74 14.48
C THR A 95 0.02 2.44 15.28
N GLY A 96 1.24 1.88 15.35
CA GLY A 96 2.41 2.54 15.97
C GLY A 96 3.25 3.41 15.03
N GLU A 97 3.16 3.18 13.72
CA GLU A 97 4.03 3.81 12.70
C GLU A 97 3.28 4.85 11.86
N PHE A 98 1.99 4.63 11.61
CA PHE A 98 1.21 5.42 10.65
C PHE A 98 0.12 6.30 11.30
N GLY A 99 -0.15 6.14 12.60
CA GLY A 99 -1.07 6.99 13.36
C GLY A 99 -2.38 6.33 13.75
N GLU A 100 -3.29 7.12 14.34
CA GLU A 100 -4.60 6.66 14.81
C GLU A 100 -5.60 6.52 13.65
N ILE A 101 -6.49 5.53 13.74
CA ILE A 101 -7.57 5.34 12.76
C ILE A 101 -8.61 6.44 12.97
N THR A 102 -8.60 7.46 12.09
CA THR A 102 -9.51 8.61 12.17
C THR A 102 -10.79 8.43 11.36
N GLY A 103 -10.80 7.49 10.42
CA GLY A 103 -11.91 7.25 9.52
C GLY A 103 -11.57 6.21 8.46
N LEU A 104 -12.47 6.05 7.51
CA LEU A 104 -12.25 5.32 6.27
C LEU A 104 -12.37 6.30 5.11
N TYR A 105 -11.34 6.33 4.25
CA TYR A 105 -11.25 7.15 3.06
C TYR A 105 -11.26 6.23 1.83
N LEU A 106 -12.17 6.51 0.89
CA LEU A 106 -12.33 5.81 -0.38
C LEU A 106 -11.82 6.75 -1.47
N VAL A 107 -10.68 6.44 -2.06
CA VAL A 107 -9.95 7.32 -2.96
C VAL A 107 -10.00 6.76 -4.37
N ASP A 108 -10.39 7.59 -5.33
CA ASP A 108 -10.36 7.32 -6.76
C ASP A 108 -10.01 8.59 -7.55
N GLU A 109 -10.01 8.51 -8.88
CA GLU A 109 -9.74 9.66 -9.76
C GLU A 109 -10.75 10.81 -9.63
N GLU A 110 -11.94 10.55 -9.11
CA GLU A 110 -13.00 11.54 -8.91
C GLU A 110 -12.92 12.21 -7.54
N GLY A 111 -11.99 11.79 -6.69
CA GLY A 111 -11.70 12.37 -5.38
C GLY A 111 -11.84 11.38 -4.23
N GLU A 112 -12.31 11.88 -3.08
CA GLU A 112 -12.38 11.11 -1.82
C GLU A 112 -13.82 11.05 -1.31
N LEU A 113 -14.29 9.86 -0.94
CA LEU A 113 -15.46 9.67 -0.08
C LEU A 113 -14.97 9.24 1.30
N SER A 114 -15.51 9.81 2.37
CA SER A 114 -15.01 9.53 3.72
C SER A 114 -16.11 9.26 4.73
N THR A 115 -15.84 8.42 5.72
CA THR A 115 -16.64 8.29 6.93
C THR A 115 -15.77 8.25 8.18
N VAL A 116 -16.32 8.74 9.29
CA VAL A 116 -15.71 8.63 10.63
C VAL A 116 -16.32 7.50 11.46
N ASP A 117 -17.41 6.87 10.98
CA ASP A 117 -18.06 5.74 11.66
C ASP A 117 -17.26 4.46 11.39
N VAL A 118 -16.20 4.27 12.17
CA VAL A 118 -15.27 3.14 12.10
C VAL A 118 -15.14 2.51 13.48
N GLN A 119 -15.26 1.19 13.54
CA GLN A 119 -15.24 0.41 14.77
C GLN A 119 -14.30 -0.78 14.66
N ALA A 120 -13.28 -0.84 15.51
CA ALA A 120 -12.50 -2.04 15.72
C ALA A 120 -13.27 -3.05 16.60
N LYS A 121 -13.26 -4.32 16.19
CA LYS A 121 -13.83 -5.44 16.94
C LYS A 121 -12.70 -6.33 17.43
N PHE A 122 -12.82 -6.76 18.68
CA PHE A 122 -11.89 -7.66 19.34
C PHE A 122 -12.60 -8.97 19.69
N LEU A 123 -11.92 -10.09 19.46
CA LEU A 123 -12.38 -11.42 19.85
C LEU A 123 -11.36 -12.00 20.82
N ASN A 124 -11.80 -12.32 22.05
CA ASN A 124 -10.94 -12.87 23.10
C ASN A 124 -9.68 -12.02 23.39
N GLY A 125 -9.82 -10.69 23.37
CA GLY A 125 -8.72 -9.75 23.63
C GLY A 125 -7.72 -9.57 22.48
N LYS A 126 -7.96 -10.20 21.32
CA LYS A 126 -7.17 -9.99 20.10
C LYS A 126 -7.96 -9.17 19.08
N PRO A 127 -7.30 -8.29 18.29
CA PRO A 127 -7.96 -7.61 17.19
C PRO A 127 -8.46 -8.64 16.17
N ASP A 128 -9.70 -8.47 15.70
CA ASP A 128 -10.39 -9.42 14.80
C ASP A 128 -10.76 -8.76 13.47
N ARG A 129 -11.45 -7.63 13.51
CA ARG A 129 -11.90 -6.95 12.30
C ARG A 129 -12.17 -5.47 12.53
N ILE A 130 -12.23 -4.71 11.44
CA ILE A 130 -12.72 -3.33 11.45
C ILE A 130 -14.00 -3.28 10.64
N GLU A 131 -15.02 -2.66 11.22
CA GLU A 131 -16.30 -2.37 10.57
C GLU A 131 -16.41 -0.86 10.36
N ALA A 132 -16.64 -0.44 9.11
CA ALA A 132 -16.85 0.96 8.78
C ALA A 132 -18.22 1.14 8.10
N ARG A 133 -18.90 2.25 8.41
CA ARG A 133 -20.24 2.54 7.88
C ARG A 133 -20.23 3.87 7.14
N TYR A 134 -20.62 3.82 5.87
CA TYR A 134 -20.81 4.99 5.03
C TYR A 134 -22.30 5.21 4.77
N VAL A 135 -22.83 6.35 5.23
CA VAL A 135 -24.25 6.70 5.10
C VAL A 135 -24.42 7.72 3.97
N MET A 136 -25.24 7.35 2.99
CA MET A 136 -25.58 8.16 1.83
C MET A 136 -26.99 8.75 2.01
N LYS A 137 -27.11 10.07 1.96
CA LYS A 137 -28.36 10.80 2.22
C LYS A 137 -29.02 11.33 0.94
N SER A 138 -28.37 11.19 -0.21
CA SER A 138 -28.86 11.67 -1.50
C SER A 138 -28.62 10.67 -2.62
N THR A 139 -29.39 10.78 -3.70
CA THR A 139 -29.17 9.99 -4.92
C THR A 139 -27.80 10.29 -5.54
N TYR A 140 -27.33 11.54 -5.46
CA TYR A 140 -26.02 11.93 -5.96
C TYR A 140 -24.89 11.20 -5.22
N GLU A 141 -24.93 11.15 -3.88
CA GLU A 141 -23.96 10.38 -3.08
C GLU A 141 -24.01 8.89 -3.41
N TRP A 142 -25.20 8.36 -3.65
CA TRP A 142 -25.38 6.97 -4.06
C TRP A 142 -24.73 6.68 -5.42
N GLU A 143 -25.00 7.49 -6.44
CA GLU A 143 -24.41 7.35 -7.77
C GLU A 143 -22.88 7.52 -7.74
N ARG A 144 -22.39 8.47 -6.94
CA ARG A 144 -20.96 8.68 -6.73
C ARG A 144 -20.30 7.47 -6.06
N PHE A 145 -20.96 6.87 -5.07
CA PHE A 145 -20.52 5.66 -4.39
C PHE A 145 -20.51 4.45 -5.33
N MET A 146 -21.54 4.27 -6.15
CA MET A 146 -21.61 3.16 -7.10
C MET A 146 -20.48 3.24 -8.13
N ARG A 147 -20.16 4.44 -8.65
CA ARG A 147 -19.02 4.64 -9.57
C ARG A 147 -17.67 4.32 -8.92
N TYR A 148 -17.48 4.66 -7.65
CA TYR A 148 -16.32 4.24 -6.89
C TYR A 148 -16.24 2.71 -6.79
N MET A 149 -17.35 2.06 -6.38
CA MET A 149 -17.38 0.60 -6.19
C MET A 149 -17.19 -0.20 -7.47
N GLU A 150 -17.66 0.32 -8.60
CA GLU A 150 -17.46 -0.28 -9.92
C GLU A 150 -15.97 -0.33 -10.28
N ARG A 151 -15.29 0.81 -10.20
CA ARG A 151 -13.83 0.89 -10.42
C ARG A 151 -13.05 0.05 -9.41
N TYR A 152 -13.44 0.10 -8.13
CA TYR A 152 -12.82 -0.69 -7.08
C TYR A 152 -12.94 -2.19 -7.30
N ALA A 153 -14.10 -2.65 -7.76
CA ALA A 153 -14.30 -4.06 -8.09
C ALA A 153 -13.48 -4.49 -9.32
N GLU A 154 -13.32 -3.63 -10.32
CA GLU A 154 -12.47 -3.88 -11.49
C GLU A 154 -10.99 -4.00 -11.08
N ASP A 155 -10.47 -3.02 -10.33
CA ASP A 155 -9.07 -2.98 -9.88
C ASP A 155 -8.71 -4.18 -8.98
N ASN A 156 -9.66 -4.63 -8.15
CA ASN A 156 -9.45 -5.73 -7.20
C ASN A 156 -9.95 -7.09 -7.72
N GLY A 157 -10.39 -7.18 -8.97
CA GLY A 157 -10.83 -8.44 -9.59
C GLY A 157 -12.04 -9.08 -8.90
N LEU A 158 -12.91 -8.29 -8.27
CA LEU A 158 -14.12 -8.74 -7.56
C LEU A 158 -15.31 -8.98 -8.49
N GLY A 159 -15.09 -8.88 -9.81
CA GLY A 159 -16.08 -9.23 -10.83
C GLY A 159 -16.46 -10.71 -10.79
N PHE A 160 -17.67 -11.02 -11.27
CA PHE A 160 -18.15 -12.40 -11.34
C PHE A 160 -17.23 -13.26 -12.21
N GLN A 161 -16.64 -14.31 -11.63
CA GLN A 161 -16.25 -15.48 -12.41
C GLN A 161 -17.54 -16.09 -12.97
N SER A 162 -17.65 -16.10 -14.29
CA SER A 162 -18.80 -16.65 -15.02
C SER A 162 -18.86 -18.17 -14.94
#